data_AF-A0A4R6UV28-F1
#
_entry.id   AF-A0A4R6UV28-F1
#
_cell.length_a   1.000
_cell.length_b   1.000
_cell.length_c   1.000
_cell.angle_alpha   90.00
_cell.angle_beta   90.00
_cell.angle_gamma   90.00
#
_symmetry.space_group_name_H-M   'P 1'
#
loop_
_entity.id
_entity.type
_entity.pdbx_description
1 polymer ?
#
loop_
_entity_poly.entity_id
_entity_poly.type
_entity_poly.pdbx_seq_one_letter_code
_entity_poly.pdbx_strand_id
1 'polypeptide(L)'
;MTKKLPEWSCYAMAGLLVVLAFLLLADKSLLIFLGAVAAMFFVAGEMRQAMLLLFGLPFLLLLAGQDFSAVLFAATGLCGLAWWAGALQKVRLPVEMSEEEKAAEPPSEWAVTVEQAKSFFPILLFIFLFRSFLIEPFRIPSGSMKPTLIEGDFIAVNKFAYGIRLPVVNKKILDLGGPERGDVAVFRYPHNPSIDYIKRVIGLPGDRIVYSDKEIRIQPSCKGLAPDNCPKMFTVERQLLQAQGFDDNGVVADIYQETLGEQQHQLLIRPNQPDMTRQLPGNRLDFIVPEGHYFMMGDNRDGSNDSRFWGFVPDENLKGEAVAVWMHLDFGFDHPLIGWVPTGVSFSRIGGID
;
A
#
# COMPACT_ATOMS: atom_id res chain seq x y z
N MET A 1 40.73 20.65 -26.84
CA MET A 1 39.59 21.28 -26.14
C MET A 1 38.55 20.20 -25.85
N THR A 2 38.61 19.60 -24.66
CA THR A 2 37.61 18.67 -24.17
C THR A 2 36.41 19.48 -23.69
N LYS A 3 35.28 19.40 -24.40
CA LYS A 3 34.01 19.98 -23.93
C LYS A 3 33.60 19.23 -22.66
N LYS A 4 33.76 19.88 -21.49
CA LYS A 4 33.15 19.41 -20.25
C LYS A 4 31.64 19.34 -20.47
N LEU A 5 31.05 18.16 -20.30
CA LEU A 5 29.61 18.00 -20.13
C LEU A 5 29.18 18.82 -18.90
N PRO A 6 28.05 19.55 -18.95
CA PRO A 6 27.62 20.39 -17.84
C PRO A 6 27.33 19.52 -16.62
N GLU A 7 28.02 19.79 -15.51
CA GLU A 7 27.93 19.06 -14.24
C GLU A 7 26.47 18.97 -13.71
N TRP A 8 25.61 19.91 -14.11
CA TRP A 8 24.17 19.94 -13.83
C TRP A 8 23.38 18.73 -14.37
N SER A 9 23.85 18.08 -15.45
CA SER A 9 23.20 16.90 -16.04
C SER A 9 23.26 15.68 -15.12
N CYS A 10 24.37 15.50 -14.39
CA CYS A 10 24.53 14.38 -13.47
C CYS A 10 23.75 14.59 -12.19
N TYR A 11 23.69 15.81 -11.64
CA TYR A 11 22.90 16.10 -10.43
C TYR A 11 21.40 16.11 -10.69
N ALA A 12 20.96 16.54 -11.89
CA ALA A 12 19.55 16.47 -12.28
C ALA A 12 19.10 15.02 -12.52
N MET A 13 19.90 14.18 -13.21
CA MET A 13 19.56 12.77 -13.37
C MET A 13 19.71 11.96 -12.08
N ALA A 14 20.74 12.23 -11.27
CA ALA A 14 20.89 11.61 -9.96
C ALA A 14 19.73 12.02 -9.06
N GLY A 15 19.36 13.31 -9.06
CA GLY A 15 18.17 13.84 -8.38
C GLY A 15 16.86 13.24 -8.89
N LEU A 16 16.75 12.96 -10.19
CA LEU A 16 15.58 12.30 -10.78
C LEU A 16 15.49 10.83 -10.40
N LEU A 17 16.61 10.10 -10.39
CA LEU A 17 16.70 8.70 -9.96
C LEU A 17 16.45 8.54 -8.46
N VAL A 18 17.01 9.46 -7.68
CA VAL A 18 16.70 9.72 -6.27
C VAL A 18 15.19 9.88 -6.17
N VAL A 19 14.58 10.90 -6.80
CA VAL A 19 13.14 11.18 -6.71
C VAL A 19 12.27 10.02 -7.20
N LEU A 20 12.67 9.27 -8.24
CA LEU A 20 11.98 8.05 -8.68
C LEU A 20 12.06 6.94 -7.63
N ALA A 21 13.23 6.74 -7.01
CA ALA A 21 13.37 5.82 -5.88
C ALA A 21 12.56 6.31 -4.66
N PHE A 22 12.54 7.61 -4.35
CA PHE A 22 11.72 8.20 -3.28
C PHE A 22 10.21 8.06 -3.53
N LEU A 23 9.76 8.15 -4.78
CA LEU A 23 8.36 8.00 -5.18
C LEU A 23 7.92 6.53 -5.26
N LEU A 24 8.86 5.59 -5.36
CA LEU A 24 8.57 4.15 -5.31
C LEU A 24 8.72 3.55 -3.90
N LEU A 25 9.45 4.19 -2.98
CA LEU A 25 9.81 3.57 -1.69
C LEU A 25 9.15 4.20 -0.44
N ALA A 26 8.40 5.30 -0.57
CA ALA A 26 8.03 6.13 0.58
C ALA A 26 6.99 5.51 1.55
N ASP A 27 7.45 5.22 2.78
CA ASP A 27 6.70 5.08 4.04
C ASP A 27 6.78 6.41 4.85
N LYS A 28 5.79 6.68 5.72
CA LYS A 28 5.61 7.88 6.56
C LYS A 28 6.86 8.25 7.38
N SER A 29 7.66 7.26 7.75
CA SER A 29 8.85 7.43 8.61
C SER A 29 10.07 8.00 7.87
N LEU A 30 10.25 7.67 6.58
CA LEU A 30 11.37 8.18 5.76
C LEU A 30 11.18 9.66 5.38
N LEU A 31 9.92 10.11 5.35
CA LEU A 31 9.53 11.48 5.05
C LEU A 31 9.89 12.46 6.18
N ILE A 32 9.85 12.03 7.44
CA ILE A 32 10.25 12.84 8.60
C ILE A 32 11.75 13.16 8.55
N PHE A 33 12.57 12.17 8.20
CA PHE A 33 14.02 12.32 8.07
C PHE A 33 14.41 13.30 6.95
N LEU A 34 13.75 13.20 5.79
CA LEU A 34 14.01 14.10 4.68
C LEU A 34 13.44 15.51 4.90
N GLY A 35 12.41 15.66 5.72
CA GLY A 35 11.94 16.98 6.15
C GLY A 35 12.95 17.71 7.01
N ALA A 36 13.70 16.98 7.85
CA ALA A 36 14.83 17.53 8.58
C ALA A 36 16.00 17.90 7.65
N VAL A 37 16.27 17.10 6.61
CA VAL A 37 17.31 17.40 5.60
C VAL A 37 16.91 18.59 4.71
N ALA A 38 15.64 18.68 4.29
CA ALA A 38 15.12 19.84 3.56
C ALA A 38 15.12 21.11 4.41
N ALA A 39 14.88 21.00 5.73
CA ALA A 39 15.03 22.09 6.68
C ALA A 39 16.51 22.52 6.85
N MET A 40 17.49 21.63 6.70
CA MET A 40 18.90 22.04 6.61
C MET A 40 19.20 22.85 5.35
N PHE A 41 18.60 22.51 4.22
CA PHE A 41 18.72 23.30 2.98
C PHE A 41 17.94 24.63 3.03
N PHE A 42 16.96 24.77 3.93
CA PHE A 42 16.18 25.99 4.18
C PHE A 42 17.03 27.14 4.76
N VAL A 43 18.15 26.83 5.43
CA VAL A 43 19.03 27.83 6.06
C VAL A 43 19.93 28.55 5.02
N ALA A 44 20.00 28.08 3.78
CA ALA A 44 20.95 28.58 2.76
C ALA A 44 20.45 29.78 1.91
N GLY A 45 19.27 30.34 2.19
CA GLY A 45 18.95 31.76 1.94
C GLY A 45 19.16 32.37 0.54
N GLU A 46 18.61 31.80 -0.55
CA GLU A 46 18.42 32.53 -1.83
C GLU A 46 17.07 32.16 -2.47
N MET A 47 16.62 32.95 -3.46
CA MET A 47 15.31 33.06 -4.15
C MET A 47 14.56 31.77 -4.61
N ARG A 48 14.91 30.59 -4.12
CA ARG A 48 14.16 29.32 -4.18
C ARG A 48 12.87 29.28 -3.34
N GLN A 49 12.49 30.37 -2.65
CA GLN A 49 11.41 30.36 -1.65
C GLN A 49 10.00 30.12 -2.24
N ALA A 50 9.74 30.51 -3.49
CA ALA A 50 8.45 30.18 -4.15
C ALA A 50 8.36 28.70 -4.53
N MET A 51 9.47 28.09 -4.98
CA MET A 51 9.55 26.65 -5.26
C MET A 51 9.45 25.82 -3.97
N LEU A 52 10.05 26.26 -2.87
CA LEU A 52 9.91 25.59 -1.58
C LEU A 52 8.49 25.73 -0.99
N LEU A 53 7.69 26.72 -1.38
CA LEU A 53 6.27 26.74 -1.01
C LEU A 53 5.45 25.80 -1.90
N LEU A 54 5.75 25.73 -3.19
CA LEU A 54 5.08 24.83 -4.15
C LEU A 54 5.46 23.35 -3.99
N PHE A 55 6.67 23.05 -3.50
CA PHE A 55 7.11 21.69 -3.16
C PHE A 55 7.01 21.40 -1.67
N GLY A 56 7.30 22.38 -0.80
CA GLY A 56 7.31 22.23 0.65
C GLY A 56 5.92 22.22 1.28
N LEU A 57 4.91 22.90 0.71
CA LEU A 57 3.54 22.83 1.23
C LEU A 57 2.88 21.47 0.90
N PRO A 58 2.99 20.92 -0.34
CA PRO A 58 2.61 19.54 -0.60
C PRO A 58 3.44 18.52 0.18
N PHE A 59 4.70 18.82 0.48
CA PHE A 59 5.59 17.99 1.31
C PHE A 59 5.20 18.03 2.80
N LEU A 60 4.77 19.18 3.33
CA LEU A 60 4.15 19.31 4.66
C LEU A 60 2.77 18.65 4.73
N LEU A 61 1.99 18.69 3.65
CA LEU A 61 0.73 17.95 3.53
C LEU A 61 0.97 16.43 3.40
N LEU A 62 2.09 16.01 2.80
CA LEU A 62 2.61 14.64 2.79
C LEU A 62 2.93 14.15 4.21
N LEU A 63 3.49 15.02 5.06
CA LEU A 63 3.73 14.75 6.48
C LEU A 63 2.41 14.72 7.28
N ALA A 64 1.37 15.41 6.83
CA ALA A 64 0.08 15.54 7.51
C ALA A 64 -0.91 14.39 7.24
N GLY A 65 -0.50 13.31 6.58
CA GLY A 65 -1.31 12.08 6.46
C GLY A 65 -2.42 12.12 5.41
N GLN A 66 -2.35 13.03 4.43
CA GLN A 66 -3.27 13.05 3.29
C GLN A 66 -2.96 11.93 2.28
N ASP A 67 -3.98 11.48 1.55
CA ASP A 67 -3.84 10.46 0.48
C ASP A 67 -2.80 10.93 -0.55
N PHE A 68 -1.60 10.34 -0.52
CA PHE A 68 -0.48 10.65 -1.42
C PHE A 68 -0.93 10.69 -2.89
N SER A 69 -1.86 9.81 -3.26
CA SER A 69 -2.48 9.73 -4.59
C SER A 69 -3.23 11.01 -4.99
N ALA A 70 -3.90 11.70 -4.06
CA ALA A 70 -4.61 12.95 -4.33
C ALA A 70 -3.64 14.11 -4.59
N VAL A 71 -2.53 14.17 -3.85
CA VAL A 71 -1.48 15.16 -4.05
C VAL A 71 -0.81 14.95 -5.41
N LEU A 72 -0.45 13.70 -5.73
CA LEU A 72 0.16 13.37 -7.01
C LEU A 72 -0.77 13.65 -8.19
N PHE A 73 -2.07 13.36 -8.05
CA PHE A 73 -3.09 13.71 -9.03
C PHE A 73 -3.15 15.22 -9.27
N ALA A 74 -3.25 16.02 -8.21
CA ALA A 74 -3.28 17.48 -8.30
C ALA A 74 -2.01 18.04 -8.97
N ALA A 75 -0.84 17.56 -8.57
CA ALA A 75 0.44 17.96 -9.17
C ALA A 75 0.50 17.63 -10.67
N THR A 76 0.07 16.42 -11.05
CA THR A 76 0.03 15.97 -12.44
C THR A 76 -0.94 16.83 -13.27
N GLY A 77 -2.13 17.12 -12.72
CA GLY A 77 -3.12 17.99 -13.34
C GLY A 77 -2.61 19.42 -13.55
N LEU A 78 -1.97 20.01 -12.55
CA LEU A 78 -1.40 21.36 -12.64
C LEU A 78 -0.28 21.45 -13.69
N CYS A 79 0.65 20.48 -13.70
CA CYS A 79 1.69 20.42 -14.73
C CYS A 79 1.08 20.23 -16.13
N GLY A 80 0.05 19.39 -16.25
CA GLY A 80 -0.65 19.18 -17.52
C GLY A 80 -1.33 20.45 -18.03
N LEU A 81 -2.03 21.17 -17.15
CA LEU A 81 -2.68 22.45 -17.48
C LEU A 81 -1.68 23.53 -17.88
N ALA A 82 -0.56 23.66 -17.16
CA ALA A 82 0.49 24.62 -17.49
C ALA A 82 1.14 24.31 -18.86
N TRP A 83 1.43 23.03 -19.12
CA TRP A 83 1.95 22.59 -20.43
C TRP A 83 0.94 22.87 -21.56
N TRP A 84 -0.34 22.57 -21.34
CA TRP A 84 -1.41 22.80 -22.31
C TRP A 84 -1.63 24.30 -22.58
N ALA A 85 -1.62 25.14 -21.56
CA ALA A 85 -1.74 26.59 -21.70
C ALA A 85 -0.58 27.19 -22.51
N GLY A 86 0.66 26.74 -22.26
CA GLY A 86 1.83 27.14 -23.05
C GLY A 86 1.75 26.69 -24.52
N ALA A 87 1.19 25.51 -24.79
CA ALA A 87 0.95 25.02 -26.14
C ALA A 87 -0.09 25.88 -26.88
N LEU A 88 -1.19 26.25 -26.22
CA LEU A 88 -2.22 27.13 -26.79
C LEU A 88 -1.69 28.53 -27.12
N GLN A 89 -0.81 29.08 -26.28
CA GLN A 89 -0.24 30.40 -26.52
C GLN A 89 0.67 30.42 -27.75
N LYS A 90 1.43 29.33 -28.01
CA LYS A 90 2.20 29.16 -29.26
C LYS A 90 1.33 29.06 -30.50
N VAL A 91 0.12 28.49 -30.40
CA VAL A 91 -0.84 28.44 -31.50
C VAL A 91 -1.49 29.82 -31.75
N ARG A 92 -1.61 30.66 -30.72
CA ARG A 92 -2.30 31.96 -30.77
C ARG A 92 -1.38 33.15 -31.14
N LEU A 93 -0.07 33.01 -30.94
CA LEU A 93 0.95 34.02 -31.28
C LEU A 93 1.95 33.44 -32.29
N PRO A 94 1.68 33.53 -33.60
CA PRO A 94 2.64 33.14 -34.63
C PRO A 94 3.61 34.31 -34.85
N VAL A 95 4.40 34.67 -33.85
CA VAL A 95 5.48 35.64 -34.04
C VAL A 95 6.77 34.85 -34.20
N GLU A 96 7.19 34.63 -35.45
CA GLU A 96 8.51 34.12 -35.78
C GLU A 96 9.56 35.19 -35.47
N MET A 97 10.00 35.25 -34.21
CA MET A 97 11.22 35.97 -33.83
C MET A 97 12.45 35.14 -34.19
N SER A 98 13.51 35.83 -34.65
CA SER A 98 14.80 35.24 -35.00
C SER A 98 15.46 34.54 -33.80
N GLU A 99 16.26 33.49 -34.03
CA GLU A 99 16.94 32.75 -32.94
C GLU A 99 17.88 33.64 -32.12
N GLU A 100 18.44 34.69 -32.72
CA GLU A 100 19.33 35.66 -32.06
C GLU A 100 18.57 36.63 -31.13
N GLU A 101 17.36 37.07 -31.50
CA GLU A 101 16.51 37.92 -30.63
C GLU A 101 15.95 37.15 -29.43
N LYS A 102 15.61 35.86 -29.61
CA LYS A 102 15.14 35.00 -28.50
C LYS A 102 16.24 34.72 -27.46
N ALA A 103 17.51 34.75 -27.87
CA ALA A 103 18.65 34.53 -26.97
C ALA A 103 19.06 35.80 -26.21
N ALA A 104 18.62 36.98 -26.66
CA ALA A 104 18.99 38.28 -26.09
C ALA A 104 18.06 38.74 -24.94
N GLU A 105 16.79 38.32 -24.95
CA GLU A 105 15.85 38.63 -23.86
C GLU A 105 15.83 37.52 -22.79
N PRO A 106 15.85 37.87 -21.49
CA PRO A 106 15.70 36.87 -20.44
C PRO A 106 14.33 36.18 -20.58
N PRO A 107 14.26 34.84 -20.47
CA PRO A 107 13.01 34.13 -20.62
C PRO A 107 12.02 34.62 -19.56
N SER A 108 10.80 34.96 -19.99
CA SER A 108 9.72 35.31 -19.07
C SER A 108 9.50 34.20 -18.04
N GLU A 109 9.14 34.55 -16.80
CA GLU A 109 8.90 33.57 -15.72
C GLU A 109 7.88 32.50 -16.12
N TRP A 110 6.90 32.87 -16.96
CA TRP A 110 5.92 31.95 -17.53
C TRP A 110 6.53 30.94 -18.50
N ALA A 111 7.44 31.37 -19.39
CA ALA A 111 8.12 30.48 -20.33
C ALA A 111 8.97 29.43 -19.59
N VAL A 112 9.66 29.85 -18.52
CA VAL A 112 10.41 28.94 -17.63
C VAL A 112 9.46 27.93 -16.97
N THR A 113 8.30 28.38 -16.49
CA THR A 113 7.28 27.51 -15.87
C THR A 113 6.73 26.45 -16.83
N VAL A 114 6.45 26.84 -18.09
CA VAL A 114 5.95 25.92 -19.12
C VAL A 114 7.00 24.86 -19.49
N GLU A 115 8.27 25.26 -19.60
CA GLU A 115 9.37 24.33 -19.91
C GLU A 115 9.61 23.31 -18.79
N GLN A 116 9.53 23.75 -17.54
CA GLN A 116 9.57 22.86 -16.38
C GLN A 116 8.37 21.92 -16.37
N ALA A 117 7.14 22.43 -16.55
CA ALA A 117 5.93 21.61 -16.58
C ALA A 117 5.99 20.51 -17.66
N LYS A 118 6.53 20.83 -18.85
CA LYS A 118 6.73 19.87 -19.94
C LYS A 118 7.67 18.72 -19.55
N SER A 119 8.75 19.01 -18.81
CA SER A 119 9.71 17.99 -18.37
C SER A 119 9.17 17.12 -17.24
N PHE A 120 8.42 17.70 -16.30
CA PHE A 120 7.89 16.97 -15.14
C PHE A 120 6.59 16.20 -15.44
N PHE A 121 5.72 16.72 -16.31
CA PHE A 121 4.44 16.10 -16.61
C PHE A 121 4.51 14.61 -17.00
N PRO A 122 5.34 14.16 -17.97
CA PRO A 122 5.38 12.74 -18.34
C PRO A 122 5.87 11.85 -17.19
N ILE A 123 6.75 12.35 -16.34
CA ILE A 123 7.29 11.63 -15.19
C ILE A 123 6.21 11.52 -14.09
N LEU A 124 5.56 12.63 -13.76
CA LEU A 124 4.46 12.65 -12.79
C LEU A 124 3.27 11.82 -13.26
N LEU A 125 2.92 11.91 -14.55
CA LEU A 125 1.88 11.10 -15.16
C LEU A 125 2.25 9.62 -15.13
N PHE A 126 3.50 9.26 -15.48
CA PHE A 126 3.95 7.87 -15.41
C PHE A 126 3.87 7.35 -13.97
N ILE A 127 4.39 8.09 -12.99
CA ILE A 127 4.35 7.67 -11.57
C ILE A 127 2.91 7.61 -11.06
N PHE A 128 2.06 8.56 -11.48
CA PHE A 128 0.65 8.57 -11.14
C PHE A 128 -0.05 7.34 -11.70
N LEU A 129 0.12 7.02 -12.99
CA LEU A 129 -0.47 5.84 -13.60
C LEU A 129 0.11 4.56 -12.99
N PHE A 130 1.42 4.52 -12.77
CA PHE A 130 2.11 3.38 -12.17
C PHE A 130 1.61 3.10 -10.74
N ARG A 131 1.46 4.13 -9.88
CA ARG A 131 0.91 3.97 -8.53
C ARG A 131 -0.60 3.75 -8.49
N SER A 132 -1.33 4.38 -9.40
CA SER A 132 -2.79 4.25 -9.45
C SER A 132 -3.20 2.85 -9.91
N PHE A 133 -2.39 2.22 -10.76
CA PHE A 133 -2.79 0.99 -11.44
C PHE A 133 -1.88 -0.21 -11.19
N LEU A 134 -0.55 -0.08 -11.12
CA LEU A 134 0.33 -1.26 -11.10
C LEU A 134 0.64 -1.78 -9.70
N ILE A 135 1.39 -1.04 -8.86
CA ILE A 135 1.85 -1.56 -7.56
C ILE A 135 1.94 -0.42 -6.54
N GLU A 136 1.24 -0.58 -5.42
CA GLU A 136 1.44 0.26 -4.23
C GLU A 136 2.31 -0.51 -3.22
N PRO A 137 3.50 0.01 -2.86
CA PRO A 137 4.37 -0.65 -1.90
C PRO A 137 3.88 -0.35 -0.49
N PHE A 138 3.54 -1.41 0.25
CA PHE A 138 3.22 -1.32 1.67
C PHE A 138 4.34 -1.95 2.49
N ARG A 139 4.70 -1.29 3.59
CA ARG A 139 5.54 -1.87 4.63
C ARG A 139 4.65 -2.57 5.64
N ILE A 140 5.02 -3.79 6.04
CA ILE A 140 4.35 -4.53 7.11
C ILE A 140 4.87 -4.05 8.47
N PRO A 141 4.03 -3.41 9.31
CA PRO A 141 4.46 -2.88 10.60
C PRO A 141 4.19 -3.84 11.77
N SER A 142 3.50 -4.96 11.53
CA SER A 142 3.02 -5.86 12.60
C SER A 142 3.03 -7.32 12.18
N GLY A 143 3.29 -8.22 13.12
CA GLY A 143 3.31 -9.67 12.94
C GLY A 143 1.97 -10.39 13.02
N SER A 144 0.86 -9.71 12.73
CA SER A 144 -0.48 -10.32 12.73
C SER A 144 -0.69 -11.35 11.60
N MET A 145 0.18 -11.32 10.60
CA MET A 145 0.18 -12.23 9.44
C MET A 145 1.34 -13.24 9.50
N LYS A 146 2.00 -13.42 10.65
CA LYS A 146 3.05 -14.44 10.81
C LYS A 146 2.45 -15.86 10.64
N PRO A 147 3.18 -16.79 9.98
CA PRO A 147 4.54 -16.66 9.47
C PRO A 147 4.61 -16.11 8.02
N THR A 148 3.47 -15.98 7.34
CA THR A 148 3.35 -15.53 5.94
C THR A 148 4.01 -14.18 5.72
N LEU A 149 3.66 -13.17 6.54
CA LEU A 149 4.25 -11.84 6.51
C LEU A 149 4.76 -11.44 7.88
N ILE A 150 5.98 -10.91 7.91
CA ILE A 150 6.66 -10.47 9.13
C ILE A 150 6.93 -8.96 9.11
N GLU A 151 7.21 -8.39 10.27
CA GLU A 151 7.60 -6.97 10.36
C GLU A 151 8.82 -6.70 9.47
N GLY A 152 8.76 -5.62 8.68
CA GLY A 152 9.85 -5.26 7.76
C GLY A 152 9.71 -5.81 6.33
N ASP A 153 8.74 -6.68 6.06
CA ASP A 153 8.38 -7.07 4.69
C ASP A 153 7.81 -5.86 3.93
N PHE A 154 8.23 -5.71 2.68
CA PHE A 154 7.63 -4.82 1.69
C PHE A 154 6.89 -5.65 0.65
N ILE A 155 5.58 -5.40 0.54
CA ILE A 155 4.70 -6.18 -0.33
C ILE A 155 4.30 -5.43 -1.58
N ALA A 156 4.04 -6.19 -2.64
CA ALA A 156 3.42 -5.72 -3.87
C ALA A 156 1.93 -6.07 -3.82
N VAL A 157 1.09 -5.07 -4.06
CA VAL A 157 -0.37 -5.22 -4.03
C VAL A 157 -0.96 -5.05 -5.43
N ASN A 158 -1.66 -6.10 -5.89
CA ASN A 158 -2.45 -6.10 -7.10
C ASN A 158 -3.83 -5.48 -6.84
N LYS A 159 -4.01 -4.23 -7.29
CA LYS A 159 -5.28 -3.51 -7.14
C LYS A 159 -6.36 -3.99 -8.12
N PHE A 160 -5.98 -4.64 -9.20
CA PHE A 160 -6.91 -5.11 -10.23
C PHE A 160 -7.67 -6.37 -9.84
N ALA A 161 -7.09 -7.19 -8.94
CA ALA A 161 -7.70 -8.44 -8.47
C ALA A 161 -9.14 -8.24 -7.98
N TYR A 162 -9.41 -7.11 -7.32
CA TYR A 162 -10.72 -6.80 -6.74
C TYR A 162 -11.53 -5.80 -7.58
N GLY A 163 -11.19 -5.64 -8.86
CA GLY A 163 -11.84 -4.72 -9.80
C GLY A 163 -11.16 -3.36 -9.92
N ILE A 164 -11.43 -2.65 -11.02
CA ILE A 164 -10.86 -1.32 -11.27
C ILE A 164 -11.62 -0.29 -10.46
N ARG A 165 -10.92 0.34 -9.51
CA ARG A 165 -11.42 1.45 -8.70
C ARG A 165 -10.83 2.79 -9.17
N LEU A 166 -11.61 3.87 -9.10
CA LEU A 166 -11.12 5.22 -9.40
C LEU A 166 -10.00 5.59 -8.41
N PRO A 167 -8.86 6.14 -8.89
CA PRO A 167 -7.85 6.68 -8.00
C PRO A 167 -8.49 7.78 -7.14
N VAL A 168 -8.07 7.87 -5.87
CA VAL A 168 -8.58 8.79 -4.85
C VAL A 168 -9.96 8.42 -4.29
N VAL A 169 -10.99 8.30 -5.13
CA VAL A 169 -12.39 8.09 -4.68
C VAL A 169 -12.65 6.63 -4.27
N ASN A 170 -11.80 5.69 -4.66
CA ASN A 170 -11.93 4.25 -4.43
C ASN A 170 -13.26 3.64 -4.90
N LYS A 171 -13.97 4.30 -5.83
CA LYS A 171 -15.23 3.80 -6.37
C LYS A 171 -14.97 2.76 -7.45
N LYS A 172 -15.53 1.56 -7.29
CA LYS A 172 -15.47 0.46 -8.27
C LYS A 172 -16.21 0.85 -9.55
N ILE A 173 -15.52 0.79 -10.70
CA ILE A 173 -16.07 1.12 -12.03
C ILE A 173 -16.28 -0.15 -12.84
N LEU A 174 -15.34 -1.09 -12.77
CA LEU A 174 -15.39 -2.35 -13.50
C LEU A 174 -15.23 -3.50 -12.52
N ASP A 175 -16.18 -4.43 -12.58
CA ASP A 175 -16.15 -5.67 -11.84
C ASP A 175 -15.39 -6.72 -12.65
N LEU A 176 -14.07 -6.77 -12.43
CA LEU A 176 -13.17 -7.74 -13.06
C LEU A 176 -12.87 -8.94 -12.16
N GLY A 177 -13.42 -8.96 -10.95
CA GLY A 177 -13.12 -9.92 -9.91
C GLY A 177 -13.49 -9.42 -8.52
N GLY A 178 -13.57 -10.35 -7.58
CA GLY A 178 -13.69 -10.08 -6.15
C GLY A 178 -12.70 -10.96 -5.39
N PRO A 179 -12.43 -10.65 -4.12
CA PRO A 179 -11.59 -11.50 -3.28
C PRO A 179 -12.08 -12.94 -3.27
N GLU A 180 -11.14 -13.84 -3.48
CA GLU A 180 -11.35 -15.26 -3.35
C GLU A 180 -11.00 -15.71 -1.93
N ARG A 181 -11.49 -16.88 -1.54
CA ARG A 181 -11.20 -17.43 -0.22
C ARG A 181 -9.73 -17.86 -0.19
N GLY A 182 -9.00 -17.38 0.81
CA GLY A 182 -7.57 -17.61 0.94
C GLY A 182 -6.73 -16.40 0.58
N ASP A 183 -7.25 -15.45 -0.21
CA ASP A 183 -6.47 -14.28 -0.62
C ASP A 183 -5.97 -13.46 0.57
N VAL A 184 -4.77 -12.90 0.44
CA VAL A 184 -4.25 -11.91 1.39
C VAL A 184 -4.65 -10.51 0.92
N ALA A 185 -5.63 -9.90 1.59
CA ALA A 185 -6.20 -8.62 1.17
C ALA A 185 -5.68 -7.45 2.00
N VAL A 186 -5.36 -6.33 1.34
CA VAL A 186 -5.13 -5.02 1.96
C VAL A 186 -6.41 -4.20 1.90
N PHE A 187 -6.79 -3.60 3.03
CA PHE A 187 -8.02 -2.81 3.15
C PHE A 187 -7.90 -1.72 4.21
N ARG A 188 -8.74 -0.69 4.08
CA ARG A 188 -8.91 0.36 5.10
C ARG A 188 -9.66 -0.21 6.31
N TYR A 189 -9.13 -0.07 7.51
CA TYR A 189 -9.76 -0.58 8.73
C TYR A 189 -11.17 0.02 8.92
N PRO A 190 -12.26 -0.78 9.05
CA PRO A 190 -13.63 -0.25 9.04
C PRO A 190 -13.95 0.78 10.12
N HIS A 191 -13.37 0.66 11.32
CA HIS A 191 -13.61 1.62 12.42
C HIS A 191 -12.71 2.86 12.35
N ASN A 192 -11.61 2.80 11.61
CA ASN A 192 -10.74 3.95 11.35
C ASN A 192 -10.09 3.82 9.95
N PRO A 193 -10.75 4.36 8.91
CA PRO A 193 -10.30 4.21 7.52
C PRO A 193 -8.96 4.88 7.19
N SER A 194 -8.39 5.68 8.10
CA SER A 194 -7.05 6.27 7.95
C SER A 194 -5.91 5.27 8.18
N ILE A 195 -6.23 4.04 8.60
CA ILE A 195 -5.27 2.97 8.87
C ILE A 195 -5.54 1.81 7.92
N ASP A 196 -4.50 1.35 7.24
CA ASP A 196 -4.56 0.17 6.37
C ASP A 196 -4.22 -1.10 7.15
N TYR A 197 -5.02 -2.14 6.96
CA TYR A 197 -4.84 -3.47 7.51
C TYR A 197 -4.61 -4.46 6.38
N ILE A 198 -3.88 -5.53 6.70
CA ILE A 198 -3.69 -6.69 5.83
C ILE A 198 -4.09 -7.94 6.59
N LYS A 199 -4.96 -8.75 6.00
CA LYS A 199 -5.49 -9.99 6.57
C LYS A 199 -5.85 -10.96 5.45
N ARG A 200 -6.02 -12.24 5.79
CA ARG A 200 -6.50 -13.27 4.89
C ARG A 200 -8.02 -13.30 4.82
N VAL A 201 -8.56 -13.48 3.61
CA VAL A 201 -9.99 -13.62 3.34
C VAL A 201 -10.44 -15.02 3.73
N ILE A 202 -11.19 -15.12 4.83
CA ILE A 202 -11.72 -16.40 5.31
C ILE A 202 -13.17 -16.60 4.88
N GLY A 203 -13.99 -15.55 4.87
CA GLY A 203 -15.41 -15.63 4.53
C GLY A 203 -15.81 -14.66 3.43
N LEU A 204 -16.57 -15.17 2.47
CA LEU A 204 -17.11 -14.43 1.32
C LEU A 204 -18.58 -14.03 1.58
N PRO A 205 -19.15 -13.09 0.80
CA PRO A 205 -20.55 -12.68 0.94
C PRO A 205 -21.53 -13.86 1.00
N GLY A 206 -22.33 -13.91 2.06
CA GLY A 206 -23.35 -14.94 2.30
C GLY A 206 -22.83 -16.21 2.99
N ASP A 207 -21.53 -16.34 3.23
CA ASP A 207 -20.99 -17.45 3.99
C ASP A 207 -21.41 -17.38 5.47
N ARG A 208 -21.53 -18.56 6.09
CA ARG A 208 -21.60 -18.67 7.54
C ARG A 208 -20.29 -19.24 8.09
N ILE A 209 -19.61 -18.45 8.91
CA ILE A 209 -18.33 -18.77 9.54
C ILE A 209 -18.57 -19.03 11.01
N VAL A 210 -18.14 -20.20 11.49
CA VAL A 210 -18.18 -20.54 12.91
C VAL A 210 -16.76 -20.75 13.41
N TYR A 211 -16.35 -19.96 14.40
CA TYR A 211 -15.04 -20.07 15.05
C TYR A 211 -15.22 -20.53 16.49
N SER A 212 -14.69 -21.70 16.85
CA SER A 212 -14.71 -22.22 18.23
C SER A 212 -13.50 -23.09 18.47
N ASP A 213 -12.91 -23.00 19.67
CA ASP A 213 -11.77 -23.84 20.07
C ASP A 213 -10.60 -23.72 19.08
N LYS A 214 -10.39 -22.51 18.55
CA LYS A 214 -9.38 -22.22 17.51
C LYS A 214 -9.58 -22.96 16.20
N GLU A 215 -10.74 -23.57 15.97
CA GLU A 215 -11.14 -24.17 14.70
C GLU A 215 -12.11 -23.26 13.94
N ILE A 216 -11.95 -23.24 12.61
CA ILE A 216 -12.85 -22.55 11.69
C ILE A 216 -13.71 -23.60 11.00
N ARG A 217 -15.02 -23.38 11.01
CA ARG A 217 -15.99 -24.09 10.20
C ARG A 217 -16.66 -23.12 9.25
N ILE A 218 -16.78 -23.51 8.00
CA ILE A 218 -17.30 -22.66 6.92
C ILE A 218 -18.47 -23.38 6.28
N GLN A 219 -19.58 -22.69 6.15
CA GLN A 219 -20.68 -23.07 5.27
C GLN A 219 -20.77 -22.04 4.15
N PRO A 220 -20.42 -22.42 2.91
CA PRO A 220 -20.54 -21.54 1.76
C PRO A 220 -21.98 -21.06 1.56
N SER A 221 -22.13 -19.86 1.00
CA SER A 221 -23.44 -19.28 0.67
C SER A 221 -24.33 -20.24 -0.14
N CYS A 222 -25.58 -20.43 0.30
CA CYS A 222 -26.60 -21.17 -0.45
C CYS A 222 -27.20 -20.34 -1.62
N LYS A 223 -26.76 -19.09 -1.80
CA LYS A 223 -27.41 -18.15 -2.71
C LYS A 223 -27.31 -18.62 -4.16
N GLY A 224 -28.45 -18.65 -4.85
CA GLY A 224 -28.53 -19.13 -6.24
C GLY A 224 -28.60 -20.66 -6.40
N LEU A 225 -28.64 -21.41 -5.29
CA LEU A 225 -28.79 -22.86 -5.29
C LEU A 225 -30.18 -23.26 -4.77
N ALA A 226 -30.70 -24.40 -5.25
CA ALA A 226 -31.90 -25.00 -4.68
C ALA A 226 -31.65 -25.41 -3.21
N PRO A 227 -32.66 -25.40 -2.33
CA PRO A 227 -32.49 -25.73 -0.90
C PRO A 227 -31.78 -27.07 -0.66
N ASP A 228 -32.06 -28.07 -1.51
CA ASP A 228 -31.48 -29.42 -1.42
C ASP A 228 -30.00 -29.48 -1.84
N ASN A 229 -29.51 -28.46 -2.55
CA ASN A 229 -28.15 -28.38 -3.08
C ASN A 229 -27.25 -27.40 -2.30
N CYS A 230 -27.69 -26.90 -1.14
CA CYS A 230 -26.82 -26.00 -0.38
C CYS A 230 -25.57 -26.74 0.14
N PRO A 231 -24.36 -26.16 -0.01
CA PRO A 231 -23.13 -26.72 0.54
C PRO A 231 -23.25 -26.93 2.05
N LYS A 232 -22.80 -28.10 2.51
CA LYS A 232 -22.75 -28.40 3.94
C LYS A 232 -21.61 -27.65 4.60
N MET A 233 -21.77 -27.35 5.88
CA MET A 233 -20.68 -26.83 6.70
C MET A 233 -19.55 -27.85 6.78
N PHE A 234 -18.32 -27.41 6.55
CA PHE A 234 -17.12 -28.21 6.70
C PHE A 234 -16.14 -27.53 7.66
N THR A 235 -15.30 -28.32 8.31
CA THR A 235 -14.17 -27.81 9.10
C THR A 235 -13.00 -27.58 8.18
N VAL A 236 -12.35 -26.42 8.31
CA VAL A 236 -11.16 -26.10 7.53
C VAL A 236 -10.04 -27.06 7.92
N GLU A 237 -9.49 -27.77 6.94
CA GLU A 237 -8.45 -28.77 7.17
C GLU A 237 -7.14 -28.11 7.59
N ARG A 238 -6.50 -28.68 8.60
CA ARG A 238 -5.21 -28.22 9.11
C ARG A 238 -4.29 -29.38 9.41
N GLN A 239 -3.03 -29.23 9.02
CA GLN A 239 -1.96 -30.16 9.33
C GLN A 239 -0.92 -29.46 10.23
N LEU A 240 -0.58 -30.09 11.36
CA LEU A 240 0.51 -29.60 12.21
C LEU A 240 1.84 -29.84 11.50
N LEU A 241 2.58 -28.77 11.22
CA LEU A 241 3.92 -28.84 10.62
C LEU A 241 5.01 -28.86 11.69
N GLN A 242 4.86 -28.03 12.72
CA GLN A 242 5.84 -27.92 13.79
C GLN A 242 5.15 -27.59 15.11
N ALA A 243 5.39 -28.41 16.14
CA ALA A 243 4.95 -28.15 17.50
C ALA A 243 6.02 -27.35 18.26
N GLN A 244 5.57 -26.44 19.14
CA GLN A 244 6.42 -25.67 20.06
C GLN A 244 7.55 -24.90 19.36
N GLY A 245 7.25 -24.28 18.21
CA GLY A 245 8.11 -23.24 17.65
C GLY A 245 8.16 -22.04 18.59
N PHE A 246 9.27 -21.31 18.61
CA PHE A 246 9.35 -20.01 19.27
C PHE A 246 9.09 -18.94 18.21
N ASP A 247 8.14 -18.03 18.45
CA ASP A 247 8.08 -16.79 17.68
C ASP A 247 9.26 -15.88 18.06
N ASP A 248 9.52 -14.84 17.26
CA ASP A 248 10.65 -13.92 17.48
C ASP A 248 10.66 -13.25 18.86
N ASN A 249 9.53 -13.30 19.58
CA ASN A 249 9.36 -12.76 20.93
C ASN A 249 9.49 -13.84 22.02
N GLY A 250 9.88 -15.06 21.66
CA GLY A 250 10.02 -16.20 22.58
C GLY A 250 8.68 -16.81 23.02
N VAL A 251 7.57 -16.50 22.35
CA VAL A 251 6.27 -17.11 22.63
C VAL A 251 6.18 -18.45 21.92
N VAL A 252 5.81 -19.49 22.66
CA VAL A 252 5.61 -20.83 22.11
C VAL A 252 4.36 -20.84 21.22
N ALA A 253 4.55 -21.16 19.94
CA ALA A 253 3.50 -21.29 18.95
C ALA A 253 3.69 -22.55 18.09
N ASP A 254 2.59 -23.18 17.74
CA ASP A 254 2.51 -24.29 16.81
C ASP A 254 2.27 -23.73 15.40
N ILE A 255 3.03 -24.24 14.42
CA ILE A 255 2.88 -23.92 13.01
C ILE A 255 1.98 -24.96 12.37
N TYR A 256 0.87 -24.52 11.80
CA TYR A 256 -0.03 -25.37 11.02
C TYR A 256 -0.01 -24.92 9.56
N GLN A 257 -0.26 -25.87 8.66
CA GLN A 257 -0.68 -25.61 7.29
C GLN A 257 -2.20 -25.71 7.25
N GLU A 258 -2.88 -24.67 6.75
CA GLU A 258 -4.33 -24.62 6.59
C GLU A 258 -4.71 -24.57 5.12
N THR A 259 -5.72 -25.36 4.74
CA THR A 259 -6.22 -25.42 3.36
C THR A 259 -7.57 -24.74 3.26
N LEU A 260 -7.64 -23.64 2.49
CA LEU A 260 -8.86 -22.89 2.21
C LEU A 260 -9.19 -23.01 0.72
N GLY A 261 -10.08 -23.95 0.38
CA GLY A 261 -10.36 -24.25 -1.02
C GLY A 261 -9.15 -24.90 -1.68
N GLU A 262 -8.58 -24.24 -2.69
CA GLU A 262 -7.38 -24.72 -3.39
C GLU A 262 -6.08 -24.12 -2.82
N GLN A 263 -6.18 -23.07 -1.99
CA GLN A 263 -5.01 -22.39 -1.43
C GLN A 263 -4.56 -23.03 -0.11
N GLN A 264 -3.25 -23.18 0.05
CA GLN A 264 -2.63 -23.66 1.28
C GLN A 264 -1.70 -22.57 1.83
N HIS A 265 -1.84 -22.28 3.12
CA HIS A 265 -0.99 -21.29 3.78
C HIS A 265 -0.60 -21.75 5.18
N GLN A 266 0.42 -21.10 5.74
CA GLN A 266 0.85 -21.38 7.11
C GLN A 266 0.19 -20.41 8.09
N LEU A 267 -0.05 -20.89 9.31
CA LEU A 267 -0.59 -20.09 10.40
C LEU A 267 0.07 -20.44 11.73
N LEU A 268 0.02 -19.51 12.67
CA LEU A 268 0.49 -19.71 14.05
C LEU A 268 -0.69 -19.81 15.02
N ILE A 269 -0.63 -20.80 15.90
CA ILE A 269 -1.54 -20.95 17.04
C ILE A 269 -0.71 -21.12 18.31
N ARG A 270 -1.07 -20.41 19.38
CA ARG A 270 -0.44 -20.53 20.69
C ARG A 270 -1.20 -21.57 21.52
N PRO A 271 -0.67 -22.79 21.73
CA PRO A 271 -1.43 -23.85 22.41
C PRO A 271 -1.81 -23.49 23.85
N ASN A 272 -0.97 -22.69 24.53
CA ASN A 272 -1.15 -22.31 25.93
C ASN A 272 -2.04 -21.07 26.14
N GLN A 273 -2.48 -20.41 25.08
CA GLN A 273 -3.34 -19.23 25.18
C GLN A 273 -4.81 -19.63 25.00
N PRO A 274 -5.73 -19.25 25.90
CA PRO A 274 -7.15 -19.53 25.70
C PRO A 274 -7.70 -18.76 24.49
N ASP A 275 -8.76 -19.29 23.88
CA ASP A 275 -9.49 -18.60 22.83
C ASP A 275 -10.15 -17.33 23.38
N MET A 276 -9.57 -16.18 23.05
CA MET A 276 -10.02 -14.87 23.52
C MET A 276 -11.37 -14.45 22.95
N THR A 277 -11.83 -15.07 21.86
CA THR A 277 -13.13 -14.72 21.25
C THR A 277 -14.31 -15.09 22.15
N ARG A 278 -14.14 -16.10 23.02
CA ARG A 278 -15.15 -16.48 24.03
C ARG A 278 -15.41 -15.40 25.06
N GLN A 279 -14.49 -14.45 25.23
CA GLN A 279 -14.63 -13.34 26.16
C GLN A 279 -15.38 -12.15 25.52
N LEU A 280 -15.71 -12.23 24.23
CA LEU A 280 -16.46 -11.17 23.55
C LEU A 280 -17.92 -11.16 23.98
N PRO A 281 -18.53 -9.97 24.17
CA PRO A 281 -19.94 -9.84 24.48
C PRO A 281 -20.81 -10.54 23.43
N GLY A 282 -21.73 -11.39 23.90
CA GLY A 282 -22.68 -12.11 23.07
C GLY A 282 -22.18 -13.45 22.51
N ASN A 283 -21.01 -13.93 22.92
CA ASN A 283 -20.42 -15.20 22.46
C ASN A 283 -20.44 -15.32 20.92
N ARG A 284 -19.93 -14.27 20.25
CA ARG A 284 -19.86 -14.15 18.79
C ARG A 284 -18.87 -15.17 18.21
N LEU A 285 -19.34 -16.41 18.11
CA LEU A 285 -18.65 -17.54 17.50
C LEU A 285 -19.23 -17.88 16.13
N ASP A 286 -20.37 -17.28 15.75
CA ASP A 286 -21.11 -17.54 14.53
C ASP A 286 -21.34 -16.22 13.78
N PHE A 287 -20.89 -16.17 12.52
CA PHE A 287 -20.87 -14.98 11.69
C PHE A 287 -21.49 -15.30 10.35
N ILE A 288 -22.58 -14.63 10.02
CA ILE A 288 -23.14 -14.64 8.65
C ILE A 288 -22.60 -13.42 7.94
N VAL A 289 -21.77 -13.64 6.93
CA VAL A 289 -21.11 -12.56 6.18
C VAL A 289 -22.16 -11.82 5.34
N PRO A 290 -22.38 -10.51 5.56
CA PRO A 290 -23.34 -9.76 4.77
C PRO A 290 -22.95 -9.66 3.30
N GLU A 291 -23.92 -9.34 2.45
CA GLU A 291 -23.65 -9.01 1.05
C GLU A 291 -22.66 -7.84 0.93
N GLY A 292 -21.74 -7.94 -0.03
CA GLY A 292 -20.69 -6.93 -0.24
C GLY A 292 -19.71 -6.77 0.92
N HIS A 293 -19.64 -7.75 1.83
CA HIS A 293 -18.71 -7.75 2.95
C HIS A 293 -17.87 -9.03 2.98
N TYR A 294 -16.76 -8.98 3.73
CA TYR A 294 -15.80 -10.06 3.85
C TYR A 294 -15.43 -10.29 5.32
N PHE A 295 -15.19 -11.56 5.67
CA PHE A 295 -14.67 -11.94 6.98
C PHE A 295 -13.17 -12.22 6.88
N MET A 296 -12.38 -11.42 7.60
CA MET A 296 -10.93 -11.38 7.48
C MET A 296 -10.27 -11.91 8.75
N MET A 297 -9.21 -12.72 8.63
CA MET A 297 -8.43 -13.20 9.78
C MET A 297 -6.93 -13.09 9.54
N GLY A 298 -6.16 -12.93 10.62
CA GLY A 298 -4.70 -13.00 10.54
C GLY A 298 -4.19 -14.43 10.64
N ASP A 299 -3.08 -14.70 9.95
CA ASP A 299 -2.40 -16.01 10.01
C ASP A 299 -1.78 -16.24 11.40
N ASN A 300 -1.41 -15.17 12.12
CA ASN A 300 -1.08 -15.26 13.53
C ASN A 300 -2.37 -15.27 14.37
N ARG A 301 -3.00 -16.45 14.51
CA ARG A 301 -4.39 -16.60 14.98
C ARG A 301 -4.63 -16.05 16.38
N ASP A 302 -3.67 -16.17 17.28
CA ASP A 302 -3.77 -15.66 18.65
C ASP A 302 -3.11 -14.27 18.83
N GLY A 303 -2.44 -13.76 17.79
CA GLY A 303 -1.76 -12.46 17.75
C GLY A 303 -2.40 -11.45 16.79
N SER A 304 -3.64 -11.66 16.37
CA SER A 304 -4.32 -10.85 15.36
C SER A 304 -5.62 -10.23 15.89
N ASN A 305 -5.75 -8.91 15.73
CA ASN A 305 -7.00 -8.17 15.93
C ASN A 305 -7.74 -8.05 14.58
N ASP A 306 -8.65 -8.98 14.32
CA ASP A 306 -9.33 -9.15 13.02
C ASP A 306 -10.86 -9.27 13.15
N SER A 307 -11.55 -9.76 12.11
CA SER A 307 -13.02 -9.75 12.03
C SER A 307 -13.72 -10.46 13.18
N ARG A 308 -13.03 -11.37 13.88
CA ARG A 308 -13.53 -11.99 15.13
C ARG A 308 -13.86 -10.95 16.19
N PHE A 309 -13.13 -9.83 16.24
CA PHE A 309 -13.27 -8.79 17.27
C PHE A 309 -14.12 -7.62 16.80
N TRP A 310 -13.92 -7.16 15.56
CA TRP A 310 -14.49 -5.90 15.06
C TRP A 310 -15.50 -6.04 13.91
N GLY A 311 -15.77 -7.25 13.43
CA GLY A 311 -16.79 -7.52 12.41
C GLY A 311 -16.26 -7.55 10.97
N PHE A 312 -17.12 -7.26 10.01
CA PHE A 312 -16.83 -7.49 8.59
C PHE A 312 -16.16 -6.29 7.91
N VAL A 313 -15.52 -6.55 6.78
CA VAL A 313 -14.92 -5.52 5.91
C VAL A 313 -15.83 -5.29 4.69
N PRO A 314 -16.36 -4.08 4.48
CA PRO A 314 -17.09 -3.75 3.25
C PRO A 314 -16.19 -3.78 2.01
N ASP A 315 -16.74 -4.12 0.83
CA ASP A 315 -15.99 -4.13 -0.46
C ASP A 315 -15.32 -2.78 -0.77
N GLU A 316 -15.97 -1.67 -0.40
CA GLU A 316 -15.43 -0.31 -0.61
C GLU A 316 -14.16 -0.01 0.20
N ASN A 317 -13.89 -0.78 1.24
CA ASN A 317 -12.67 -0.66 2.04
C ASN A 317 -11.49 -1.40 1.43
N LEU A 318 -11.73 -2.35 0.50
CA LEU A 318 -10.66 -3.11 -0.14
C LEU A 318 -9.79 -2.21 -1.02
N LYS A 319 -8.47 -2.43 -0.94
CA LYS A 319 -7.46 -1.77 -1.77
C LYS A 319 -6.88 -2.70 -2.83
N GLY A 320 -6.66 -3.97 -2.52
CA GLY A 320 -6.11 -4.96 -3.44
C GLY A 320 -5.57 -6.20 -2.73
N GLU A 321 -5.11 -7.15 -3.53
CA GLU A 321 -4.52 -8.42 -3.10
C GLU A 321 -3.00 -8.28 -2.95
N ALA A 322 -2.43 -8.75 -1.84
CA ALA A 322 -0.99 -8.83 -1.65
C ALA A 322 -0.46 -10.10 -2.32
N VAL A 323 0.34 -9.94 -3.39
CA VAL A 323 0.75 -11.05 -4.27
C VAL A 323 2.21 -11.47 -4.11
N ALA A 324 3.06 -10.57 -3.62
CA ALA A 324 4.49 -10.87 -3.47
C ALA A 324 5.15 -10.00 -2.40
N VAL A 325 6.18 -10.55 -1.75
CA VAL A 325 7.19 -9.77 -1.03
C VAL A 325 8.31 -9.45 -2.01
N TRP A 326 8.61 -8.16 -2.20
CA TRP A 326 9.67 -7.74 -3.14
C TRP A 326 10.94 -7.25 -2.44
N MET A 327 10.88 -7.01 -1.12
CA MET A 327 12.03 -6.63 -0.30
C MET A 327 11.73 -6.89 1.18
N HIS A 328 12.75 -7.24 1.97
CA HIS A 328 12.66 -7.31 3.44
C HIS A 328 13.79 -6.47 4.05
N LEU A 329 13.43 -5.62 5.02
CA LEU A 329 14.40 -4.82 5.78
C LEU A 329 14.44 -5.27 7.23
N ASP A 330 15.63 -5.56 7.72
CA ASP A 330 15.87 -5.87 9.12
C ASP A 330 15.97 -4.58 9.93
N PHE A 331 15.36 -4.54 11.11
CA PHE A 331 15.46 -3.41 12.03
C PHE A 331 15.99 -3.92 13.38
N GLY A 332 17.31 -3.86 13.56
CA GLY A 332 17.99 -4.37 14.75
C GLY A 332 18.16 -3.36 15.90
N PHE A 333 17.70 -2.11 15.75
CA PHE A 333 17.85 -1.08 16.78
C PHE A 333 16.59 -0.95 17.63
N ASP A 334 16.64 -1.42 18.88
CA ASP A 334 15.63 -1.12 19.88
C ASP A 334 15.90 0.27 20.50
N HIS A 335 15.75 1.33 19.69
CA HIS A 335 15.98 2.70 20.12
C HIS A 335 14.90 3.65 19.57
N PRO A 336 14.26 4.50 20.40
CA PRO A 336 13.17 5.39 19.97
C PRO A 336 13.48 6.41 18.86
N LEU A 337 14.77 6.64 18.55
CA LEU A 337 15.22 7.69 17.63
C LEU A 337 15.84 7.13 16.35
N ILE A 338 16.30 5.87 16.37
CA ILE A 338 17.00 5.23 15.24
C ILE A 338 16.45 3.84 14.91
N GLY A 339 15.42 3.35 15.62
CA GLY A 339 14.76 2.06 15.33
C GLY A 339 14.09 1.99 13.95
N TRP A 340 13.93 3.13 13.28
CA TRP A 340 13.46 3.20 11.89
C TRP A 340 14.59 2.97 10.86
N VAL A 341 15.85 2.97 11.28
CA VAL A 341 17.00 2.77 10.38
C VAL A 341 17.17 1.27 10.15
N PRO A 342 17.11 0.80 8.89
CA PRO A 342 17.33 -0.60 8.59
C PRO A 342 18.79 -0.98 8.86
N THR A 343 18.99 -2.13 9.50
CA THR A 343 20.31 -2.72 9.78
C THR A 343 20.78 -3.64 8.67
N GLY A 344 19.86 -4.10 7.81
CA GLY A 344 20.15 -5.05 6.74
C GLY A 344 19.02 -5.13 5.72
N VAL A 345 19.33 -5.72 4.58
CA VAL A 345 18.37 -6.13 3.56
C VAL A 345 18.46 -7.63 3.41
N SER A 346 17.33 -8.32 3.57
CA SER A 346 17.25 -9.76 3.33
C SER A 346 16.51 -10.03 2.03
N PHE A 347 17.09 -10.92 1.22
CA PHE A 347 16.50 -11.36 -0.05
C PHE A 347 15.85 -12.74 0.06
N SER A 348 16.01 -13.45 1.19
CA SER A 348 15.49 -14.82 1.36
C SER A 348 13.97 -14.91 1.36
N ARG A 349 13.29 -13.79 1.63
CA ARG A 349 11.82 -13.69 1.69
C ARG A 349 11.19 -13.18 0.40
N ILE A 350 12.00 -12.84 -0.61
CA ILE A 350 11.46 -12.34 -1.88
C ILE A 350 10.79 -13.48 -2.63
N GLY A 351 9.51 -13.30 -2.97
CA GLY A 351 8.72 -14.36 -3.60
C GLY A 351 7.22 -14.05 -3.59
N GLY A 352 6.46 -14.99 -4.15
CA GLY A 352 5.00 -14.97 -4.07
C GLY A 352 4.52 -15.13 -2.62
N ILE A 353 3.34 -14.60 -2.35
CA ILE A 353 2.63 -14.80 -1.09
C ILE A 353 1.57 -15.88 -1.34
N ASP A 354 1.63 -16.97 -0.60
CA ASP A 354 0.67 -18.08 -0.63
C ASP A 354 -0.21 -18.10 0.65
#